data_AF-A0A0F8YBN8-F1
#
_entry.id   AF-A0A0F8YBN8-F1
#
_cell.length_a   1.000
_cell.length_b   1.000
_cell.length_c   1.000
_cell.angle_alpha   90.00
_cell.angle_beta   90.00
_cell.angle_gamma   90.00
#
_symmetry.space_group_name_H-M   'P 1'
#
loop_
_entity.id
_entity.type
_entity.pdbx_description
1 polymer ?
#
loop_
_entity_poly.entity_id
_entity_poly.type
_entity_poly.pdbx_seq_one_letter_code
_entity_poly.pdbx_strand_id
1 'polypeptide(L)'
;MSDFSDWVQNEIAERVSTGTIAATGSFLVKANNVFSKDYVALAQGTSGQILVSQGAAALPTWIDNVAFDINILDVDTIAAADTLAFYDDDGAHNNKITFANFEGTLDHDALTNTHDLTVDIDHDTITNTHNLNTDLDIIGLTAANISGGDSIPYYNAGFLSNRRITFTSFEGLLDHNNLKNTHDLTTDIDHDSIVSGTIASHDTTATGVQLNTLTGGTTADLLHNHSKLVASDGSPDPAMSADAAGNITAVAGLNISGHLSLIEQGADPSNPAEGNINIWQSDGTGFGDDGDLVAETQAGAVTKTATLIDFSLLNTSNV
;
A
#
# COMPACT_ATOMS: atom_id res chain seq x y z
N MET A 1 67.76 33.38 96.37
CA MET A 1 66.67 32.98 95.44
C MET A 1 66.08 34.19 94.68
N SER A 2 66.77 35.34 94.59
CA SER A 2 66.37 36.47 93.74
C SER A 2 66.73 36.23 92.27
N ASP A 3 67.81 35.50 91.99
CA ASP A 3 68.34 35.31 90.63
C ASP A 3 67.35 34.64 89.66
N PHE A 4 66.45 33.77 90.11
CA PHE A 4 65.50 33.13 89.21
C PHE A 4 64.35 34.06 88.82
N SER A 5 63.86 34.89 89.74
CA SER A 5 62.83 35.90 89.40
C SER A 5 63.38 36.99 88.49
N ASP A 6 64.60 37.46 88.75
CA ASP A 6 65.23 38.49 87.92
C ASP A 6 65.59 37.93 86.53
N TRP A 7 65.97 36.64 86.45
CA TRP A 7 66.19 35.95 85.19
C TRP A 7 64.92 35.79 84.36
N VAL A 8 63.82 35.33 84.97
CA VAL A 8 62.53 35.18 84.29
C VAL A 8 61.95 36.54 83.87
N GLN A 9 62.09 37.58 84.69
CA GLN A 9 61.57 38.94 84.38
C GLN A 9 62.34 39.59 83.22
N ASN A 10 63.66 39.44 83.16
CA ASN A 10 64.46 39.93 82.03
C ASN A 10 64.17 39.16 80.73
N GLU A 11 63.93 37.85 80.81
CA GLU A 11 63.58 37.05 79.64
C GLU A 11 62.16 37.35 79.13
N ILE A 12 61.22 37.73 80.01
CA ILE A 12 59.89 38.19 79.63
C ILE A 12 59.93 39.55 78.93
N ALA A 13 60.84 40.45 79.31
CA ALA A 13 60.98 41.77 78.67
C ALA A 13 61.51 41.70 77.23
N GLU A 14 62.22 40.63 76.85
CA GLU A 14 62.67 40.37 75.47
C GLU A 14 61.64 39.60 74.63
N ARG A 15 60.51 39.16 75.22
CA ARG A 15 59.45 38.52 74.43
C ARG A 15 58.78 39.57 73.57
N VAL A 16 59.03 39.47 72.26
CA VAL A 16 58.46 40.34 71.25
C VAL A 16 56.94 40.42 71.43
N SER A 17 56.45 41.61 71.78
CA SER A 17 54.99 41.84 71.85
C SER A 17 54.40 41.76 70.45
N THR A 18 53.15 41.34 70.32
CA THR A 18 52.42 41.33 69.04
C THR A 18 52.40 42.72 68.38
N GLY A 19 52.43 43.80 69.17
CA GLY A 19 52.54 45.17 68.66
C GLY A 19 53.91 45.51 68.08
N THR A 20 54.99 44.90 68.58
CA THR A 20 56.36 45.12 68.06
C THR A 20 56.54 44.43 66.71
N ILE A 21 55.98 43.23 66.53
CA ILE A 21 56.02 42.46 65.26
C ILE A 21 55.41 43.26 64.11
N ALA A 22 54.31 43.98 64.36
CA ALA A 22 53.66 44.83 63.37
C ALA A 22 54.49 46.07 62.99
N ALA A 23 55.40 46.53 63.86
CA ALA A 23 56.19 47.75 63.64
C ALA A 23 57.60 47.49 63.09
N THR A 24 58.24 46.37 63.44
CA THR A 24 59.62 46.07 63.02
C THR A 24 59.74 45.08 61.85
N GLY A 25 58.66 44.40 61.47
CA GLY A 25 58.65 43.57 60.25
C GLY A 25 59.52 42.32 60.29
N SER A 26 59.89 41.82 61.47
CA SER A 26 60.64 40.57 61.60
C SER A 26 60.17 39.70 62.76
N PHE A 27 60.00 38.41 62.50
CA PHE A 27 59.82 37.40 63.55
C PHE A 27 61.20 36.85 63.95
N LEU A 28 61.49 36.85 65.25
CA LEU A 28 62.69 36.21 65.79
C LEU A 28 62.40 34.72 65.98
N VAL A 29 63.05 33.86 65.20
CA VAL A 29 62.94 32.40 65.34
C VAL A 29 64.24 31.86 65.92
N LYS A 30 64.11 31.04 66.97
CA LYS A 30 65.25 30.45 67.68
C LYS A 30 66.08 29.64 66.68
N ALA A 31 67.37 29.97 66.56
CA ALA A 31 68.29 29.18 65.76
C ALA A 31 68.26 27.73 66.27
N ASN A 32 68.41 26.77 65.35
CA ASN A 32 68.24 25.34 65.56
C ASN A 32 69.27 24.71 66.51
N ASN A 33 69.27 25.15 67.77
CA ASN A 33 70.06 24.63 68.85
C ASN A 33 69.27 24.87 70.13
N VAL A 34 68.89 23.77 70.80
CA VAL A 34 68.09 23.77 72.02
C VAL A 34 68.73 24.66 73.10
N PHE A 35 70.05 24.84 73.04
CA PHE A 35 70.86 25.61 73.98
C PHE A 35 71.34 26.98 73.47
N SER A 36 71.11 27.33 72.20
CA SER A 36 71.50 28.67 71.70
C SER A 36 70.45 29.72 72.06
N LYS A 37 70.92 30.92 72.42
CA LYS A 37 70.11 32.14 72.56
C LYS A 37 70.04 32.94 71.26
N ASP A 38 70.67 32.47 70.19
CA ASP A 38 70.70 33.16 68.92
C ASP A 38 69.33 33.02 68.26
N TYR A 39 68.69 34.16 68.02
CA TYR A 39 67.49 34.24 67.20
C TYR A 39 67.87 34.79 65.85
N VAL A 40 67.37 34.16 64.78
CA VAL A 40 67.50 34.69 63.42
C VAL A 40 66.22 35.44 63.11
N ALA A 41 66.37 36.69 62.66
CA ALA A 41 65.25 37.49 62.17
C ALA A 41 64.80 36.93 60.82
N LEU A 42 63.57 36.44 60.74
CA LEU A 42 62.89 36.15 59.48
C LEU A 42 62.21 37.40 58.99
N ALA A 43 62.47 37.77 57.74
CA ALA A 43 61.75 38.84 57.05
C ALA A 43 60.24 38.55 57.05
N GLN A 44 59.43 39.61 57.09
CA GLN A 44 57.98 39.50 56.95
C GLN A 44 57.61 38.88 55.60
N GLY A 45 56.63 37.98 55.59
CA GLY A 45 56.01 37.52 54.35
C GLY A 45 55.20 38.64 53.69
N THR A 46 55.02 38.56 52.39
CA THR A 46 54.10 39.46 51.67
C THR A 46 52.64 39.00 51.85
N SER A 47 51.68 39.88 51.51
CA SER A 47 50.25 39.52 51.56
C SER A 47 49.98 38.27 50.74
N GLY A 48 49.19 37.34 51.30
CA GLY A 48 48.90 36.07 50.65
C GLY A 48 50.00 35.02 50.80
N GLN A 49 51.02 35.22 51.65
CA GLN A 49 51.97 34.16 52.00
C GLN A 49 51.61 33.50 53.33
N ILE A 50 51.90 32.21 53.45
CA ILE A 50 51.81 31.44 54.70
C ILE A 50 53.20 30.99 55.13
N LEU A 51 53.47 31.02 56.44
CA LEU A 51 54.73 30.54 57.00
C LEU A 51 54.62 29.03 57.22
N VAL A 52 55.43 28.25 56.52
CA VAL A 52 55.40 26.78 56.60
C VAL A 52 56.66 26.28 57.29
N SER A 53 56.45 25.34 58.22
CA SER A 53 57.54 24.61 58.86
C SER A 53 58.22 23.69 57.85
N GLN A 54 59.54 23.79 57.72
CA GLN A 54 60.36 22.93 56.85
C GLN A 54 60.82 21.63 57.56
N GLY A 55 60.14 21.28 58.66
CA GLY A 55 60.47 20.13 59.50
C GLY A 55 61.38 20.48 60.68
N ALA A 56 61.69 19.47 61.50
CA ALA A 56 62.59 19.64 62.62
C ALA A 56 63.95 20.14 62.12
N ALA A 57 64.55 21.07 62.85
CA ALA A 57 65.87 21.61 62.58
C ALA A 57 66.05 22.54 61.36
N ALA A 58 64.98 22.86 60.63
CA ALA A 58 65.00 23.83 59.53
C ALA A 58 64.32 25.16 59.92
N LEU A 59 64.78 26.27 59.34
CA LEU A 59 64.07 27.55 59.45
C LEU A 59 62.78 27.48 58.63
N PRO A 60 61.65 27.99 59.15
CA PRO A 60 60.42 28.05 58.38
C PRO A 60 60.57 29.03 57.21
N THR A 61 59.82 28.82 56.14
CA THR A 61 59.87 29.65 54.93
C THR A 61 58.48 30.16 54.60
N TRP A 62 58.40 31.40 54.12
CA TRP A 62 57.17 31.93 53.51
C TRP A 62 56.98 31.27 52.16
N ILE A 63 55.80 30.67 51.95
CA ILE A 63 55.36 30.23 50.64
C ILE A 63 54.14 31.05 50.25
N ASP A 64 53.96 31.29 48.95
CA ASP A 64 52.70 31.83 48.46
C ASP A 64 51.58 30.88 48.89
N ASN A 65 50.49 31.42 49.43
CA ASN A 65 49.28 30.69 49.72
C ASN A 65 48.88 30.06 48.40
N VAL A 66 49.23 28.78 48.23
CA VAL A 66 48.84 28.01 47.07
C VAL A 66 47.33 28.12 47.08
N ALA A 67 46.80 28.89 46.12
CA ALA A 67 45.37 29.00 45.95
C ALA A 67 44.85 27.58 46.03
N PHE A 68 43.83 27.35 46.86
CA PHE A 68 43.23 26.03 46.99
C PHE A 68 42.71 25.66 45.61
N ASP A 69 43.56 25.02 44.82
CA ASP A 69 43.32 24.77 43.42
C ASP A 69 42.42 23.56 43.42
N ILE A 70 41.13 23.81 43.30
CA ILE A 70 40.13 22.74 43.25
C ILE A 70 40.43 21.77 42.11
N ASN A 71 41.21 22.17 41.09
CA ASN A 71 41.57 21.32 39.96
C ASN A 71 42.66 20.27 40.27
N ILE A 72 43.34 20.34 41.41
CA ILE A 72 44.29 19.30 41.86
C ILE A 72 43.65 18.28 42.81
N LEU A 73 42.35 18.41 43.11
CA LEU A 73 41.60 17.37 43.81
C LEU A 73 41.30 16.25 42.80
N ASP A 74 41.87 15.06 43.03
CA ASP A 74 41.48 13.86 42.30
C ASP A 74 39.98 13.59 42.52
N VAL A 75 39.31 13.10 41.48
CA VAL A 75 37.88 12.78 41.53
C VAL A 75 37.68 11.65 42.55
N ASP A 76 37.16 11.98 43.72
CA ASP A 76 36.71 10.98 44.69
C ASP A 76 35.28 10.52 44.36
N THR A 77 34.97 9.28 44.71
CA THR A 77 33.59 8.77 44.58
C THR A 77 32.75 9.36 45.69
N ILE A 78 31.83 10.26 45.35
CA ILE A 78 30.93 10.90 46.32
C ILE A 78 30.10 9.81 47.03
N ALA A 79 30.32 9.67 48.33
CA ALA A 79 29.53 8.82 49.22
C ALA A 79 28.38 9.61 49.85
N ALA A 80 27.28 8.93 50.20
CA ALA A 80 26.10 9.57 50.79
C ALA A 80 26.37 10.35 52.09
N ALA A 81 27.45 10.02 52.80
CA ALA A 81 27.88 10.67 54.04
C ALA A 81 28.76 11.91 53.81
N ASP A 82 29.19 12.15 52.57
CA ASP A 82 30.04 13.30 52.25
C ASP A 82 29.25 14.60 52.44
N THR A 83 29.96 15.61 52.92
CA THR A 83 29.39 16.93 53.16
C THR A 83 29.79 17.87 52.03
N LEU A 84 28.79 18.45 51.36
CA LEU A 84 29.02 19.60 50.49
C LEU A 84 28.95 20.88 51.32
N ALA A 85 29.95 21.74 51.16
CA ALA A 85 29.91 23.09 51.71
C ALA A 85 29.24 24.01 50.69
N PHE A 86 28.18 24.69 51.11
CA PHE A 86 27.58 25.77 50.33
C PHE A 86 27.92 27.10 51.00
N TYR A 87 28.19 28.10 50.18
CA TYR A 87 28.28 29.49 50.61
C TYR A 87 26.93 30.12 50.37
N ASP A 88 26.30 30.59 51.44
CA ASP A 88 25.18 31.52 51.31
C ASP A 88 25.72 32.84 50.75
N ASP A 89 24.95 33.48 49.87
CA ASP A 89 25.32 34.74 49.19
C ASP A 89 25.45 35.91 50.19
N ASP A 90 24.90 35.75 51.41
CA ASP A 90 25.14 36.66 52.53
C ASP A 90 26.56 36.54 53.15
N GLY A 91 27.34 35.55 52.71
CA GLY A 91 28.77 35.39 52.97
C GLY A 91 29.15 35.10 54.44
N ALA A 92 28.16 34.91 55.33
CA ALA A 92 28.41 34.87 56.77
C ALA A 92 28.47 33.46 57.37
N HIS A 93 27.85 32.47 56.71
CA HIS A 93 27.76 31.10 57.25
C HIS A 93 28.09 30.04 56.20
N ASN A 94 28.94 29.08 56.60
CA ASN A 94 29.14 27.86 55.84
C ASN A 94 28.14 26.80 56.33
N ASN A 95 27.01 26.70 55.64
CA ASN A 95 26.08 25.61 55.91
C ASN A 95 26.60 24.33 55.24
N LYS A 96 26.76 23.28 56.04
CA LYS A 96 27.11 21.94 55.57
C LYS A 96 25.83 21.13 55.45
N ILE A 97 25.62 20.50 54.29
CA ILE A 97 24.54 19.54 54.06
C ILE A 97 25.19 18.24 53.55
N THR A 98 24.65 17.10 53.95
CA THR A 98 25.07 15.82 53.38
C THR A 98 24.56 15.72 51.95
N PHE A 99 25.29 15.01 51.08
CA PHE A 99 24.82 14.76 49.72
C PHE A 99 23.41 14.13 49.69
N ALA A 100 23.14 13.19 50.60
CA ALA A 100 21.81 12.59 50.75
C ALA A 100 20.70 13.61 51.09
N ASN A 101 20.99 14.59 51.94
CA ASN A 101 20.01 15.61 52.29
C ASN A 101 19.84 16.62 51.15
N PHE A 102 20.91 16.94 50.42
CA PHE A 102 20.85 17.80 49.24
C PHE A 102 19.93 17.19 48.16
N GLU A 103 20.17 15.93 47.79
CA GLU A 103 19.34 15.18 46.84
C GLU A 103 17.87 15.10 47.30
N GLY A 104 17.63 14.88 48.60
CA GLY A 104 16.28 14.84 49.15
C GLY A 104 15.55 16.19 49.17
N THR A 105 16.30 17.31 49.16
CA THR A 105 15.73 18.67 49.08
C THR A 105 15.59 19.19 47.66
N LEU A 106 16.30 18.59 46.70
CA LEU A 106 16.19 18.94 45.29
C LEU A 106 14.86 18.39 44.78
N ASP A 107 13.89 19.28 44.55
CA ASP A 107 12.66 18.90 43.86
C ASP A 107 12.97 18.70 42.37
N HIS A 108 13.14 17.45 41.97
CA HIS A 108 13.44 17.09 40.57
C HIS A 108 12.30 17.47 39.63
N ASP A 109 11.07 17.58 40.11
CA ASP A 109 9.91 18.00 39.31
C ASP A 109 9.89 19.52 39.12
N ALA A 110 10.56 20.27 40.00
CA ALA A 110 10.77 21.72 39.88
C ALA A 110 12.02 22.09 39.06
N LEU A 111 12.86 21.11 38.69
CA LEU A 111 13.86 21.25 37.63
C LEU A 111 13.15 21.36 36.28
N THR A 112 12.45 22.48 36.07
CA THR A 112 11.94 22.87 34.76
C THR A 112 13.14 23.11 33.87
N ASN A 113 13.45 22.09 33.09
CA ASN A 113 14.53 22.12 32.14
C ASN A 113 14.17 23.17 31.07
N THR A 114 14.64 24.41 31.24
CA THR A 114 14.56 25.46 30.22
C THR A 114 15.58 25.26 29.10
N HIS A 115 16.16 24.07 28.99
CA HIS A 115 16.87 23.66 27.79
C HIS A 115 15.87 23.68 26.62
N ASP A 116 15.94 24.75 25.85
CA ASP A 116 15.54 24.71 24.46
C ASP A 116 16.42 23.65 23.80
N LEU A 117 15.84 22.47 23.60
CA LEU A 117 16.50 21.27 23.04
C LEU A 117 17.16 21.54 21.68
N THR A 118 16.88 22.69 21.06
CA THR A 118 17.54 23.12 19.83
C THR A 118 18.94 23.69 20.00
N VAL A 119 19.33 24.11 21.22
CA VAL A 119 20.59 24.84 21.47
C VAL A 119 21.60 24.04 22.31
N ASP A 120 21.12 23.17 23.19
CA ASP A 120 21.99 22.45 24.15
C ASP A 120 22.34 21.02 23.74
N ILE A 121 21.62 20.44 22.79
CA ILE A 121 22.06 19.18 22.21
C ILE A 121 23.04 19.55 21.10
N ASP A 122 24.34 19.40 21.39
CA ASP A 122 25.36 19.39 20.36
C ASP A 122 25.05 18.24 19.40
N HIS A 123 24.36 18.57 18.30
CA HIS A 123 23.84 17.61 17.33
C HIS A 123 24.96 16.73 16.74
N ASP A 124 26.22 17.12 16.90
CA ASP A 124 27.40 16.36 16.50
C ASP A 124 27.66 15.12 17.39
N THR A 125 27.05 15.03 18.58
CA THR A 125 27.23 13.92 19.53
C THR A 125 26.03 12.98 19.67
N ILE A 126 24.95 13.16 18.89
CA ILE A 126 23.88 12.16 18.78
C ILE A 126 24.39 10.99 17.91
N THR A 127 25.28 10.17 18.48
CA THR A 127 25.78 8.93 17.87
C THR A 127 24.82 7.77 18.03
N ASN A 128 23.76 7.94 18.81
CA ASN A 128 22.63 7.02 18.74
C ASN A 128 21.86 7.37 17.47
N THR A 129 22.19 6.66 16.39
CA THR A 129 21.28 6.43 15.27
C THR A 129 19.97 5.89 15.82
N HIS A 130 19.13 6.78 16.38
CA HIS A 130 17.72 6.71 16.09
C HIS A 130 17.68 6.71 14.58
N ASN A 131 17.46 5.52 14.06
CA ASN A 131 17.03 5.27 12.72
C ASN A 131 15.80 6.17 12.52
N LEU A 132 16.04 7.44 12.15
CA LEU A 132 15.03 8.39 11.68
C LEU A 132 14.57 7.99 10.28
N ASN A 133 14.90 6.77 9.85
CA ASN A 133 13.93 5.82 9.34
C ASN A 133 12.88 5.55 10.44
N THR A 134 12.21 6.58 10.95
CA THR A 134 10.80 6.41 11.26
C THR A 134 10.26 5.83 9.98
N ASP A 135 9.91 4.54 10.01
CA ASP A 135 8.90 4.01 9.14
C ASP A 135 7.89 5.14 9.00
N LEU A 136 7.85 5.75 7.82
CA LEU A 136 6.70 6.51 7.43
C LEU A 136 5.61 5.45 7.50
N ASP A 137 4.93 5.35 8.64
CA ASP A 137 3.85 4.41 8.83
C ASP A 137 2.70 4.96 7.99
N ILE A 138 2.72 4.59 6.72
CA ILE A 138 1.69 4.95 5.75
C ILE A 138 0.43 4.11 6.01
N ILE A 139 0.52 3.09 6.89
CA ILE A 139 -0.59 2.21 7.25
C ILE A 139 -1.48 2.94 8.26
N GLY A 140 -2.32 3.83 7.77
CA GLY A 140 -3.24 4.60 8.60
C GLY A 140 -3.34 6.07 8.23
N LEU A 141 -2.53 6.56 7.28
CA LEU A 141 -2.77 7.84 6.64
C LEU A 141 -4.09 7.75 5.87
N THR A 142 -5.16 8.21 6.51
CA THR A 142 -6.40 8.55 5.83
C THR A 142 -6.14 9.83 5.03
N ALA A 143 -6.72 9.92 3.83
CA ALA A 143 -6.47 11.02 2.91
C ALA A 143 -6.79 12.37 3.58
N ALA A 144 -5.79 13.05 4.12
CA ALA A 144 -5.81 14.49 4.21
C ALA A 144 -5.72 15.00 2.77
N ASN A 145 -6.53 16.02 2.43
CA ASN A 145 -6.48 16.63 1.10
C ASN A 145 -5.05 17.10 0.82
N ILE A 146 -4.32 16.39 -0.04
CA ILE A 146 -3.00 16.81 -0.50
C ILE A 146 -3.23 18.08 -1.31
N SER A 147 -2.73 19.21 -0.81
CA SER A 147 -2.83 20.48 -1.51
C SER A 147 -1.74 20.54 -2.58
N GLY A 148 -1.97 21.26 -3.68
CA GLY A 148 -0.99 21.34 -4.78
C GLY A 148 0.38 21.93 -4.39
N GLY A 149 0.48 22.58 -3.22
CA GLY A 149 1.72 23.11 -2.65
C GLY A 149 2.49 22.12 -1.77
N ASP A 150 1.92 20.97 -1.45
CA ASP A 150 2.56 19.98 -0.61
C ASP A 150 3.77 19.36 -1.34
N SER A 151 4.84 19.11 -0.59
CA SER A 151 6.11 18.61 -1.13
C SER A 151 6.33 17.15 -0.77
N ILE A 152 6.61 16.33 -1.77
CA ILE A 152 7.00 14.93 -1.62
C ILE A 152 8.54 14.86 -1.64
N PRO A 153 9.18 14.36 -0.56
CA PRO A 153 10.60 14.03 -0.61
C PRO A 153 10.81 12.79 -1.48
N TYR A 154 11.83 12.81 -2.33
CA TYR A 154 12.25 11.66 -3.12
C TYR A 154 13.77 11.60 -3.23
N TYR A 155 14.32 10.39 -3.33
CA TYR A 155 15.74 10.20 -3.58
C TYR A 155 16.02 10.29 -5.08
N ASN A 156 16.89 11.21 -5.50
CA ASN A 156 17.30 11.33 -6.89
C ASN A 156 18.66 10.66 -7.09
N ALA A 157 18.65 9.43 -7.61
CA ALA A 157 19.86 8.64 -7.83
C ALA A 157 20.88 9.33 -8.77
N GLY A 158 20.42 10.15 -9.73
CA GLY A 158 21.31 10.89 -10.62
C GLY A 158 22.08 12.03 -9.94
N PHE A 159 21.59 12.52 -8.81
CA PHE A 159 22.21 13.59 -8.03
C PHE A 159 22.72 13.11 -6.66
N LEU A 160 22.59 11.81 -6.36
CA LEU A 160 22.95 11.17 -5.09
C LEU A 160 22.48 11.95 -3.85
N SER A 161 21.32 12.59 -3.94
CA SER A 161 20.79 13.50 -2.93
C SER A 161 19.27 13.41 -2.82
N ASN A 162 18.76 13.68 -1.62
CA ASN A 162 17.34 13.83 -1.37
C ASN A 162 16.86 15.16 -1.96
N ARG A 163 15.80 15.13 -2.75
CA ARG A 163 15.16 16.30 -3.34
C ARG A 163 13.69 16.35 -2.93
N ARG A 164 13.08 17.53 -3.08
CA ARG A 164 11.64 17.73 -2.91
C ARG A 164 11.03 18.03 -4.26
N ILE A 165 9.82 17.53 -4.49
CA ILE A 165 8.99 17.87 -5.65
C ILE A 165 7.60 18.22 -5.14
N THR A 166 6.95 19.22 -5.71
CA THR A 166 5.54 19.50 -5.37
C THR A 166 4.65 18.40 -5.94
N PHE A 167 3.52 18.10 -5.28
CA PHE A 167 2.55 17.14 -5.81
C PHE A 167 2.17 17.45 -7.27
N THR A 168 1.93 18.73 -7.58
CA THR A 168 1.65 19.21 -8.94
C THR A 168 2.76 18.85 -9.95
N SER A 169 4.03 19.01 -9.56
CA SER A 169 5.15 18.70 -10.45
C SER A 169 5.37 17.18 -10.57
N PHE A 170 5.07 16.42 -9.52
CA PHE A 170 5.13 14.96 -9.54
C PHE A 170 4.07 14.39 -10.51
N GLU A 171 2.82 14.84 -10.41
CA GLU A 171 1.74 14.50 -11.36
C GLU A 171 2.10 14.86 -12.81
N GLY A 172 2.80 15.99 -13.02
CA GLY A 172 3.27 16.38 -14.36
C GLY A 172 4.44 15.53 -14.90
N LEU A 173 5.22 14.88 -14.03
CA LEU A 173 6.31 13.98 -14.42
C LEU A 173 5.85 12.52 -14.54
N LEU A 174 4.74 12.16 -13.92
CA LEU A 174 4.08 10.88 -14.14
C LEU A 174 3.54 10.85 -15.56
N ASP A 175 4.29 10.23 -16.46
CA ASP A 175 3.75 9.85 -17.76
C ASP A 175 2.72 8.74 -17.53
N HIS A 176 1.46 9.14 -17.41
CA HIS A 176 0.34 8.22 -17.25
C HIS A 176 0.25 7.17 -18.37
N ASN A 177 0.89 7.42 -19.53
CA ASN A 177 0.96 6.42 -20.60
C ASN A 177 1.90 5.25 -20.27
N ASN A 178 2.92 5.47 -19.43
CA ASN A 178 3.86 4.43 -18.97
C ASN A 178 3.43 3.78 -17.64
N LEU A 179 2.47 4.37 -16.91
CA LEU A 179 1.77 3.75 -15.77
C LEU A 179 0.56 2.91 -16.19
N LYS A 180 0.42 2.62 -17.49
CA LYS A 180 -0.45 1.54 -17.94
C LYS A 180 0.08 0.24 -17.35
N ASN A 181 -0.51 -0.13 -16.21
CA ASN A 181 -0.65 -1.51 -15.83
C ASN A 181 -0.98 -2.30 -17.10
N THR A 182 -0.20 -3.33 -17.42
CA THR A 182 -0.45 -4.23 -18.55
C THR A 182 -1.84 -4.89 -18.52
N HIS A 183 -2.63 -4.63 -17.46
CA HIS A 183 -4.06 -4.78 -17.41
C HIS A 183 -4.74 -3.44 -17.08
N ASP A 184 -5.07 -2.67 -18.11
CA ASP A 184 -6.03 -1.58 -17.99
C ASP A 184 -7.44 -2.20 -17.96
N LEU A 185 -7.89 -2.64 -16.79
CA LEU A 185 -9.22 -3.25 -16.59
C LEU A 185 -10.40 -2.29 -16.88
N THR A 186 -10.13 -1.04 -17.25
CA THR A 186 -11.17 -0.12 -17.74
C THR A 186 -11.25 -0.08 -19.27
N THR A 187 -10.30 -0.71 -19.98
CA THR A 187 -10.31 -0.86 -21.45
C THR A 187 -10.18 -2.31 -21.94
N ASP A 188 -9.79 -3.26 -21.08
CA ASP A 188 -9.59 -4.67 -21.46
C ASP A 188 -10.89 -5.50 -21.48
N ILE A 189 -11.96 -4.97 -20.91
CA ILE A 189 -13.33 -5.40 -21.21
C ILE A 189 -14.18 -4.14 -21.31
N ASP A 190 -13.96 -3.36 -22.36
CA ASP A 190 -15.02 -2.45 -22.78
C ASP A 190 -16.25 -3.32 -23.05
N HIS A 191 -17.33 -3.09 -22.31
CA HIS A 191 -18.60 -3.74 -22.59
C HIS A 191 -19.07 -3.37 -24.00
N ASP A 192 -18.61 -2.24 -24.56
CA ASP A 192 -18.80 -1.93 -25.98
C ASP A 192 -17.92 -2.80 -26.89
N SER A 193 -16.84 -3.43 -26.44
CA SER A 193 -16.11 -4.45 -27.21
C SER A 193 -16.72 -5.86 -27.09
N ILE A 194 -17.54 -6.12 -26.06
CA ILE A 194 -18.38 -7.33 -25.99
C ILE A 194 -19.70 -7.13 -26.76
N VAL A 195 -20.22 -5.90 -26.82
CA VAL A 195 -21.46 -5.55 -27.52
C VAL A 195 -21.20 -5.16 -28.98
N SER A 196 -20.04 -4.59 -29.32
CA SER A 196 -19.52 -4.42 -30.69
C SER A 196 -18.70 -5.63 -31.16
N GLY A 197 -18.43 -6.58 -30.25
CA GLY A 197 -18.20 -7.99 -30.56
C GLY A 197 -19.45 -8.66 -31.15
N THR A 198 -20.12 -7.96 -32.08
CA THR A 198 -20.94 -8.60 -33.08
C THR A 198 -20.08 -9.67 -33.75
N ILE A 199 -20.73 -10.79 -34.05
CA ILE A 199 -20.22 -12.02 -34.66
C ILE A 199 -19.34 -11.81 -35.93
N ALA A 200 -19.19 -10.58 -36.41
CA ALA A 200 -18.34 -10.19 -37.52
C ALA A 200 -16.83 -10.43 -37.29
N SER A 201 -16.32 -10.47 -36.06
CA SER A 201 -14.86 -10.63 -35.83
C SER A 201 -14.37 -12.09 -35.83
N HIS A 202 -15.26 -13.09 -35.84
CA HIS A 202 -14.85 -14.50 -35.74
C HIS A 202 -14.59 -15.18 -37.10
N ASP A 203 -14.90 -14.49 -38.22
CA ASP A 203 -14.41 -14.80 -39.57
C ASP A 203 -14.64 -13.57 -40.47
N THR A 204 -13.69 -12.65 -40.51
CA THR A 204 -13.75 -11.44 -41.36
C THR A 204 -13.37 -11.71 -42.81
N THR A 205 -13.07 -12.97 -43.19
CA THR A 205 -12.74 -13.29 -44.58
C THR A 205 -13.98 -13.53 -45.45
N ALA A 206 -15.16 -13.59 -44.84
CA ALA A 206 -16.41 -13.70 -45.55
C ALA A 206 -16.79 -12.38 -46.26
N THR A 207 -16.36 -12.21 -47.52
CA THR A 207 -16.68 -11.01 -48.31
C THR A 207 -17.95 -11.18 -49.14
N GLY A 208 -18.87 -10.21 -49.02
CA GLY A 208 -19.88 -9.84 -50.04
C GLY A 208 -21.04 -10.82 -50.29
N VAL A 209 -20.76 -12.06 -50.68
CA VAL A 209 -21.79 -13.05 -51.05
C VAL A 209 -22.19 -13.92 -49.84
N GLN A 210 -21.23 -14.24 -48.98
CA GLN A 210 -21.44 -15.13 -47.83
C GLN A 210 -22.26 -14.48 -46.69
N LEU A 211 -22.26 -13.14 -46.58
CA LEU A 211 -23.07 -12.41 -45.59
C LEU A 211 -24.50 -12.11 -46.06
N ASN A 212 -24.73 -11.91 -47.37
CA ASN A 212 -26.07 -11.69 -47.91
C ASN A 212 -27.00 -12.91 -47.71
N THR A 213 -26.41 -14.07 -47.45
CA THR A 213 -27.13 -15.29 -47.08
C THR A 213 -27.82 -15.23 -45.72
N LEU A 214 -27.42 -14.34 -44.80
CA LEU A 214 -28.00 -14.25 -43.45
C LEU A 214 -29.14 -13.24 -43.32
N THR A 215 -29.18 -12.22 -44.17
CA THR A 215 -30.16 -11.12 -44.08
C THR A 215 -31.23 -11.15 -45.17
N GLY A 216 -31.06 -11.95 -46.23
CA GLY A 216 -32.00 -12.04 -47.35
C GLY A 216 -33.14 -13.05 -47.21
N GLY A 217 -33.32 -13.70 -46.05
CA GLY A 217 -34.30 -14.79 -45.87
C GLY A 217 -33.94 -16.09 -46.61
N THR A 218 -32.79 -16.12 -47.29
CA THR A 218 -32.18 -17.37 -47.72
C THR A 218 -31.68 -18.10 -46.48
N THR A 219 -31.89 -19.40 -46.39
CA THR A 219 -31.35 -20.19 -45.28
C THR A 219 -29.82 -20.02 -45.24
N ALA A 220 -29.26 -19.82 -44.05
CA ALA A 220 -27.84 -20.01 -43.77
C ALA A 220 -27.54 -21.52 -43.89
N ASP A 221 -27.55 -22.00 -45.13
CA ASP A 221 -27.79 -23.40 -45.51
C ASP A 221 -26.59 -24.32 -45.27
N LEU A 222 -25.44 -23.78 -44.87
CA LEU A 222 -24.23 -24.57 -44.65
C LEU A 222 -24.06 -25.03 -43.19
N LEU A 223 -24.63 -24.31 -42.21
CA LEU A 223 -24.46 -24.64 -40.79
C LEU A 223 -25.68 -25.35 -40.18
N HIS A 224 -26.89 -25.16 -40.73
CA HIS A 224 -28.13 -25.70 -40.16
C HIS A 224 -28.82 -26.78 -41.02
N ASN A 225 -28.17 -27.30 -42.06
CA ASN A 225 -28.72 -28.43 -42.83
C ASN A 225 -28.39 -29.78 -42.18
N HIS A 226 -29.10 -30.09 -41.09
CA HIS A 226 -29.22 -31.47 -40.62
C HIS A 226 -30.55 -32.12 -41.05
N SER A 227 -31.39 -31.44 -41.82
CA SER A 227 -32.69 -32.00 -42.25
C SER A 227 -33.03 -31.91 -43.73
N LYS A 228 -32.21 -31.27 -44.58
CA LYS A 228 -32.42 -31.38 -46.02
C LYS A 228 -31.79 -32.66 -46.53
N LEU A 229 -32.65 -33.50 -47.09
CA LEU A 229 -32.34 -34.59 -47.99
C LEU A 229 -31.46 -34.04 -49.13
N VAL A 230 -30.14 -34.06 -48.98
CA VAL A 230 -29.19 -33.74 -50.06
C VAL A 230 -28.89 -35.02 -50.81
N ALA A 231 -28.84 -34.98 -52.15
CA ALA A 231 -28.34 -36.10 -52.93
C ALA A 231 -26.91 -36.48 -52.50
N SER A 232 -26.51 -37.73 -52.72
CA SER A 232 -25.18 -38.22 -52.38
C SER A 232 -24.04 -37.50 -53.10
N ASP A 233 -24.34 -36.75 -54.17
CA ASP A 233 -23.40 -35.92 -54.92
C ASP A 233 -23.24 -34.49 -54.35
N GLY A 234 -23.95 -34.17 -53.26
CA GLY A 234 -23.87 -32.88 -52.58
C GLY A 234 -24.60 -31.74 -53.30
N SER A 235 -25.28 -32.00 -54.42
CA SER A 235 -26.14 -31.03 -55.06
C SER A 235 -27.47 -30.89 -54.28
N PRO A 236 -28.09 -29.70 -54.25
CA PRO A 236 -29.45 -29.55 -53.75
C PRO A 236 -30.42 -30.27 -54.68
N ASP A 237 -30.56 -31.59 -54.50
CA ASP A 237 -31.56 -32.40 -55.17
C ASP A 237 -32.61 -32.82 -54.13
N PRO A 238 -33.66 -32.02 -53.95
CA PRO A 238 -34.73 -32.39 -53.03
C PRO A 238 -35.46 -33.59 -53.62
N ALA A 239 -35.09 -34.79 -53.18
CA ALA A 239 -35.81 -36.03 -53.48
C ALA A 239 -37.33 -35.88 -53.22
N MET A 240 -37.71 -35.01 -52.26
CA MET A 240 -39.04 -34.44 -52.12
C MET A 240 -38.96 -32.94 -51.81
N SER A 241 -39.85 -32.14 -52.39
CA SER A 241 -40.03 -30.72 -52.07
C SER A 241 -41.46 -30.41 -51.66
N ALA A 242 -41.64 -29.54 -50.67
CA ALA A 242 -42.94 -29.03 -50.25
C ALA A 242 -43.09 -27.57 -50.69
N ASP A 243 -44.17 -27.21 -51.38
CA ASP A 243 -44.46 -25.81 -51.69
C ASP A 243 -45.14 -25.08 -50.49
N ALA A 244 -45.39 -23.78 -50.63
CA ALA A 244 -46.00 -22.96 -49.58
C ALA A 244 -47.45 -23.36 -49.26
N ALA A 245 -48.11 -24.11 -50.14
CA ALA A 245 -49.45 -24.67 -49.91
C ALA A 245 -49.39 -26.06 -49.27
N GLY A 246 -48.18 -26.62 -49.07
CA GLY A 246 -47.97 -27.94 -48.51
C GLY A 246 -47.98 -29.08 -49.53
N ASN A 247 -48.00 -28.78 -50.83
CA ASN A 247 -47.96 -29.81 -51.87
C ASN A 247 -46.58 -30.47 -51.92
N ILE A 248 -46.54 -31.80 -51.90
CA ILE A 248 -45.29 -32.56 -51.97
C ILE A 248 -45.02 -33.01 -53.41
N THR A 249 -43.87 -32.63 -53.97
CA THR A 249 -43.39 -33.08 -55.29
C THR A 249 -42.22 -34.02 -55.12
N ALA A 250 -42.27 -35.20 -55.75
CA ALA A 250 -41.15 -36.15 -55.81
C ALA A 250 -40.57 -36.20 -57.24
N VAL A 251 -39.26 -36.01 -57.39
CA VAL A 251 -38.61 -35.82 -58.70
C VAL A 251 -38.37 -37.14 -59.45
N ALA A 252 -38.18 -38.26 -58.75
CA ALA A 252 -37.83 -39.56 -59.32
C ALA A 252 -38.85 -40.67 -59.01
N GLY A 253 -40.12 -40.29 -58.80
CA GLY A 253 -41.19 -41.18 -58.37
C GLY A 253 -41.29 -41.30 -56.84
N LEU A 254 -42.45 -41.74 -56.37
CA LEU A 254 -42.75 -41.92 -54.95
C LEU A 254 -42.96 -43.42 -54.66
N ASN A 255 -42.07 -44.03 -53.89
CA ASN A 255 -42.26 -45.39 -53.38
C ASN A 255 -42.67 -45.33 -51.90
N ILE A 256 -43.91 -45.71 -51.62
CA ILE A 256 -44.44 -45.80 -50.26
C ILE A 256 -44.34 -47.26 -49.82
N SER A 257 -43.35 -47.58 -48.98
CA SER A 257 -43.18 -48.94 -48.41
C SER A 257 -44.15 -49.25 -47.25
N GLY A 258 -45.11 -48.36 -47.00
CA GLY A 258 -46.13 -48.48 -45.96
C GLY A 258 -47.54 -48.24 -46.50
N HIS A 259 -48.43 -47.68 -45.68
CA HIS A 259 -49.78 -47.32 -46.11
C HIS A 259 -49.82 -45.87 -46.62
N LEU A 260 -50.64 -45.62 -47.64
CA LEU A 260 -51.05 -44.28 -48.05
C LEU A 260 -52.40 -43.98 -47.36
N SER A 261 -52.43 -42.97 -46.50
CA SER A 261 -53.67 -42.47 -45.92
C SER A 261 -54.21 -41.34 -46.78
N LEU A 262 -55.41 -41.53 -47.31
CA LEU A 262 -56.17 -40.47 -47.96
C LEU A 262 -57.22 -39.95 -46.97
N ILE A 263 -57.57 -38.67 -47.09
CA ILE A 263 -58.62 -38.03 -46.29
C ILE A 263 -59.76 -37.70 -47.26
N GLU A 264 -60.99 -37.95 -46.81
CA GLU A 264 -62.21 -37.56 -47.53
C GLU A 264 -62.16 -36.09 -47.92
N GLN A 265 -62.49 -35.82 -49.19
CA GLN A 265 -62.57 -34.47 -49.72
C GLN A 265 -64.03 -34.02 -49.70
N GLY A 266 -64.28 -32.82 -49.20
CA GLY A 266 -65.64 -32.24 -49.09
C GLY A 266 -66.25 -31.77 -50.42
N ALA A 267 -65.56 -32.02 -51.54
CA ALA A 267 -65.94 -31.69 -52.90
C ALA A 267 -64.99 -32.39 -53.89
N ASP A 268 -65.46 -32.61 -55.12
CA ASP A 268 -64.59 -33.05 -56.22
C ASP A 268 -63.44 -32.06 -56.45
N PRO A 269 -62.19 -32.54 -56.57
CA PRO A 269 -61.09 -31.69 -57.00
C PRO A 269 -61.33 -31.20 -58.43
N SER A 270 -60.75 -30.05 -58.79
CA SER A 270 -60.76 -29.60 -60.18
C SER A 270 -60.06 -30.61 -61.08
N ASN A 271 -60.51 -30.74 -62.34
CA ASN A 271 -59.87 -31.56 -63.35
C ASN A 271 -58.33 -31.44 -63.31
N PRO A 272 -57.60 -32.56 -63.25
CA PRO A 272 -56.14 -32.51 -63.28
C PRO A 272 -55.66 -31.96 -64.62
N ALA A 273 -54.46 -31.36 -64.64
CA ALA A 273 -53.83 -30.97 -65.89
C ALA A 273 -53.55 -32.19 -66.79
N GLU A 274 -53.39 -31.96 -68.10
CA GLU A 274 -53.02 -32.99 -69.09
C GLU A 274 -51.83 -33.83 -68.61
N GLY A 275 -52.01 -35.15 -68.57
CA GLY A 275 -51.01 -36.12 -68.12
C GLY A 275 -51.01 -36.40 -66.61
N ASN A 276 -51.84 -35.71 -65.82
CA ASN A 276 -51.94 -35.91 -64.37
C ASN A 276 -53.16 -36.76 -63.97
N ILE A 277 -53.14 -37.23 -62.73
CA ILE A 277 -54.22 -37.98 -62.10
C ILE A 277 -54.48 -37.43 -60.70
N ASN A 278 -55.75 -37.21 -60.38
CA ASN A 278 -56.22 -36.95 -59.02
C ASN A 278 -56.80 -38.25 -58.47
N ILE A 279 -56.45 -38.62 -57.24
CA ILE A 279 -57.05 -39.75 -56.52
C ILE A 279 -57.50 -39.23 -55.16
N TRP A 280 -58.77 -39.41 -54.83
CA TRP A 280 -59.35 -38.95 -53.57
C TRP A 280 -60.42 -39.91 -53.07
N GLN A 281 -60.73 -39.82 -51.78
CA GLN A 281 -61.90 -40.47 -51.18
C GLN A 281 -63.08 -39.50 -51.23
N SER A 282 -64.19 -39.90 -51.83
CA SER A 282 -65.41 -39.09 -51.96
C SER A 282 -66.15 -39.03 -50.62
N ASP A 283 -66.79 -37.89 -50.33
CA ASP A 283 -67.71 -37.70 -49.21
C ASP A 283 -69.19 -37.89 -49.63
N GLY A 284 -69.42 -38.40 -50.84
CA GLY A 284 -70.74 -38.56 -51.45
C GLY A 284 -71.28 -37.31 -52.13
N THR A 285 -70.51 -36.22 -52.18
CA THR A 285 -70.82 -35.05 -53.01
C THR A 285 -70.05 -35.12 -54.33
N GLY A 286 -70.77 -34.98 -55.45
CA GLY A 286 -70.14 -34.98 -56.77
C GLY A 286 -69.96 -36.37 -57.37
N PHE A 287 -68.73 -36.76 -57.70
CA PHE A 287 -68.42 -38.08 -58.25
C PHE A 287 -68.25 -39.14 -57.14
N GLY A 288 -68.88 -40.29 -57.33
CA GLY A 288 -68.86 -41.41 -56.38
C GLY A 288 -69.81 -41.22 -55.19
N ASP A 289 -70.10 -42.32 -54.51
CA ASP A 289 -70.82 -42.34 -53.24
C ASP A 289 -69.83 -42.13 -52.07
N ASP A 290 -70.35 -41.88 -50.86
CA ASP A 290 -69.56 -41.67 -49.65
C ASP A 290 -68.62 -42.87 -49.38
N GLY A 291 -67.33 -42.57 -49.21
CA GLY A 291 -66.26 -43.55 -49.03
C GLY A 291 -65.66 -44.11 -50.32
N ASP A 292 -66.21 -43.81 -51.50
CA ASP A 292 -65.65 -44.27 -52.77
C ASP A 292 -64.23 -43.75 -52.98
N LEU A 293 -63.34 -44.62 -53.48
CA LEU A 293 -62.03 -44.18 -53.97
C LEU A 293 -62.16 -43.82 -55.45
N VAL A 294 -62.15 -42.53 -55.76
CA VAL A 294 -62.33 -42.01 -57.11
C VAL A 294 -60.98 -41.61 -57.69
N ALA A 295 -60.81 -41.84 -58.99
CA ALA A 295 -59.68 -41.34 -59.75
C ALA A 295 -60.14 -40.60 -61.01
N GLU A 296 -59.49 -39.48 -61.28
CA GLU A 296 -59.73 -38.68 -62.48
C GLU A 296 -58.41 -38.38 -63.18
N THR A 297 -58.38 -38.51 -64.51
CA THR A 297 -57.22 -38.19 -65.33
C THR A 297 -57.61 -37.43 -66.59
N GLN A 298 -56.74 -36.53 -67.06
CA GLN A 298 -56.90 -35.82 -68.31
C GLN A 298 -55.84 -36.25 -69.32
N ALA A 299 -56.29 -36.73 -70.49
CA ALA A 299 -55.41 -37.08 -71.61
C ALA A 299 -56.09 -36.75 -72.95
N GLY A 300 -55.36 -36.11 -73.86
CA GLY A 300 -55.87 -35.61 -75.13
C GLY A 300 -56.99 -34.58 -74.97
N ALA A 301 -56.93 -33.73 -73.93
CA ALA A 301 -57.97 -32.77 -73.54
C ALA A 301 -59.33 -33.41 -73.16
N VAL A 302 -59.38 -34.72 -72.93
CA VAL A 302 -60.56 -35.43 -72.43
C VAL A 302 -60.31 -35.84 -70.99
N THR A 303 -61.22 -35.43 -70.10
CA THR A 303 -61.23 -35.89 -68.71
C THR A 303 -61.99 -37.21 -68.61
N LYS A 304 -61.41 -38.18 -67.90
CA LYS A 304 -62.09 -39.43 -67.55
C LYS A 304 -62.05 -39.62 -66.04
N THR A 305 -63.21 -39.97 -65.50
CA THR A 305 -63.42 -40.24 -64.08
C THR A 305 -63.81 -41.70 -63.91
N ALA A 306 -63.26 -42.37 -62.91
CA ALA A 306 -63.56 -43.76 -62.59
C ALA A 306 -63.55 -43.99 -61.09
N THR A 307 -64.52 -44.77 -60.59
CA THR A 307 -64.51 -45.30 -59.23
C THR A 307 -63.58 -46.52 -59.21
N LEU A 308 -62.50 -46.44 -58.45
CA LEU A 308 -61.51 -47.52 -58.28
C LEU A 308 -61.98 -48.54 -57.24
N ILE A 309 -62.60 -48.04 -56.16
CA ILE A 309 -63.21 -48.84 -55.11
C ILE A 309 -64.56 -48.21 -54.80
N ASP A 310 -65.60 -49.02 -54.89
CA ASP A 310 -66.99 -48.63 -54.72
C ASP A 310 -67.50 -49.16 -53.37
N PHE A 311 -67.87 -48.23 -52.49
CA PHE A 311 -68.45 -48.47 -51.18
C PHE A 311 -69.94 -48.16 -51.15
N SER A 312 -70.53 -47.79 -52.29
CA SER A 312 -71.98 -47.67 -52.40
C SER A 312 -72.64 -48.94 -51.86
N LEU A 313 -73.69 -48.75 -51.07
CA LEU A 313 -74.54 -49.86 -50.65
C LEU A 313 -75.13 -50.45 -51.93
N LEU A 314 -74.52 -51.55 -52.38
CA LEU A 314 -74.85 -52.35 -53.55
C LEU A 314 -76.28 -52.04 -53.99
N ASN A 315 -76.44 -51.09 -54.92
CA ASN A 315 -77.76 -50.80 -55.43
C ASN A 315 -78.13 -52.08 -56.18
N THR A 316 -78.98 -52.89 -55.55
CA THR A 316 -79.40 -54.24 -55.97
C THR A 316 -80.26 -54.21 -57.24
N SER A 317 -79.99 -53.26 -58.12
CA SER A 317 -80.77 -52.94 -59.31
C SER A 317 -79.87 -52.91 -60.54
N ASN A 318 -79.08 -53.96 -60.78
CA ASN A 318 -78.66 -54.37 -62.13
C ASN A 318 -78.15 -55.82 -62.11
N VAL A 319 -79.12 -56.75 -62.17
CA VAL A 319 -79.03 -57.97 -63.00
C VAL A 319 -79.71 -57.64 -64.32
#